data_AF-A0A524G739-F1
#
_entry.id   AF-A0A524G739-F1
#
_cell.length_a   1.000
_cell.length_b   1.000
_cell.length_c   1.000
_cell.angle_alpha   90.00
_cell.angle_beta   90.00
_cell.angle_gamma   90.00
#
_symmetry.space_group_name_H-M   'P 1'
#
loop_
_entity.id
_entity.type
_entity.pdbx_description
1 polymer ?
#
loop_
_entity_poly.entity_id
_entity_poly.type
_entity_poly.pdbx_seq_one_letter_code
_entity_poly.pdbx_strand_id
1 'polypeptide(L)'
;MDRRKIALVLSVITIIVLSSTAVVLFLGTSDDGTINFYVFGDSQGYQGGVEQIVTTANLYRPDFLFHCGDLTPFGQENQYQAIKTVLEQSLVPVYTTIGNHDIKNGGGELYDQYFGSSTYSFDLGPAHFTVFNTSSGDIAPQELAWLEQDLTLANAEFLFVFTHIPPFDPRIGENHSLINSTTSIQLVSLFEDYDVDVVFTGHIHMYNETVVNGVRYIITGGAGASLYADEDNGGIYHYMNVTLNEDGLTIEPVLLDTPSLPRNVVAVRGLIEDVTLSLDDLLLMNIVTGYSSFQNQYDNWRGHGTYRGIAISELVELVGGMNIGDRLIITSFDGYSQEFSYSNVYPNATWAEIQGPMVLAYAYNDTSVLDWADGMRLVMIPPDGQYSNSDADQTSESGDVISAGARWVRFVSLVEVISL
;
A
#
# COMPACT_ATOMS: atom_id res chain seq x y z
N MET A 1 -41.66 37.90 24.52
CA MET A 1 -41.65 36.75 25.45
C MET A 1 -42.80 35.82 25.06
N ASP A 2 -42.64 35.10 23.95
CA ASP A 2 -42.03 33.77 23.83
C ASP A 2 -43.10 32.67 23.95
N ARG A 3 -43.60 32.26 22.77
CA ARG A 3 -44.40 31.04 22.58
C ARG A 3 -43.69 30.23 21.50
N ARG A 4 -42.66 29.49 21.88
CA ARG A 4 -42.06 28.47 21.02
C ARG A 4 -43.00 27.27 20.97
N LYS A 5 -43.53 27.02 19.78
CA LYS A 5 -44.32 25.84 19.45
C LYS A 5 -43.39 24.62 19.51
N ILE A 6 -43.73 23.66 20.35
CA ILE A 6 -43.16 22.30 20.29
C ILE A 6 -43.84 21.63 19.09
N ALA A 7 -43.08 21.38 18.02
CA ALA A 7 -43.50 20.53 16.93
C ALA A 7 -43.14 19.08 17.31
N LEU A 8 -44.13 18.33 17.79
CA LEU A 8 -44.02 16.88 17.95
C LEU A 8 -44.31 16.25 16.58
N VAL A 9 -43.29 15.80 15.87
CA VAL A 9 -43.48 15.06 14.62
C VAL A 9 -43.72 13.60 14.98
N LEU A 10 -45.00 13.20 14.98
CA LEU A 10 -45.42 11.80 15.04
C LEU A 10 -45.41 11.23 13.63
N SER A 11 -44.39 10.44 13.30
CA SER A 11 -44.32 9.73 12.03
C SER A 11 -45.21 8.47 12.08
N VAL A 12 -46.30 8.51 11.34
CA VAL A 12 -47.21 7.36 11.14
C VAL A 12 -46.56 6.39 10.15
N ILE A 13 -46.28 5.17 10.61
CA ILE A 13 -45.81 4.07 9.77
C ILE A 13 -46.98 3.56 8.92
N THR A 14 -46.88 3.71 7.60
CA THR A 14 -47.72 2.98 6.64
C THR A 14 -46.80 2.06 5.84
N ILE A 15 -46.87 0.76 6.10
CA ILE A 15 -46.15 -0.25 5.31
C ILE A 15 -46.98 -0.52 4.05
N ILE A 16 -46.48 -0.08 2.90
CA ILE A 16 -46.96 -0.55 1.59
C ILE A 16 -45.88 -1.48 1.05
N VAL A 17 -46.14 -2.78 1.05
CA VAL A 17 -45.30 -3.78 0.39
C VAL A 17 -45.65 -3.79 -1.09
N LEU A 18 -44.78 -3.23 -1.93
CA LEU A 18 -44.85 -3.38 -3.39
C LEU A 18 -43.45 -3.59 -3.98
N SER A 19 -43.24 -4.82 -4.47
CA SER A 19 -42.21 -5.26 -5.43
C SER A 19 -40.73 -5.16 -5.07
N SER A 20 -39.97 -6.13 -5.58
CA SER A 20 -38.57 -6.47 -5.28
C SER A 20 -37.53 -5.48 -5.80
N THR A 21 -37.53 -4.27 -5.26
CA THR A 21 -36.40 -3.33 -5.34
C THR A 21 -36.24 -2.70 -3.98
N ALA A 22 -35.13 -2.99 -3.29
CA ALA A 22 -34.83 -2.36 -2.01
C ALA A 22 -34.70 -0.85 -2.23
N VAL A 23 -35.67 -0.08 -1.76
CA VAL A 23 -35.52 1.37 -1.62
C VAL A 23 -34.85 1.59 -0.28
N VAL A 24 -33.54 1.85 -0.30
CA VAL A 24 -32.82 2.33 0.88
C VAL A 24 -33.22 3.80 1.06
N LEU A 25 -34.07 4.08 2.05
CA LEU A 25 -34.31 5.44 2.49
C LEU A 25 -33.09 5.92 3.28
N PHE A 26 -32.34 6.86 2.71
CA PHE A 26 -31.41 7.69 3.48
C PHE A 26 -32.22 8.63 4.37
N LEU A 27 -32.21 8.39 5.68
CA LEU A 27 -32.63 9.39 6.65
C LEU A 27 -31.45 10.36 6.81
N GLY A 28 -31.61 11.56 6.25
CA GLY A 28 -30.62 12.63 6.38
C GLY A 28 -30.29 12.88 7.85
N THR A 29 -29.00 12.85 8.16
CA THR A 29 -28.46 13.44 9.38
C THR A 29 -28.82 14.93 9.37
N SER A 30 -29.15 15.47 10.54
CA SER A 30 -29.31 16.91 10.71
C SER A 30 -28.01 17.58 10.29
N ASP A 31 -28.08 18.46 9.29
CA ASP A 31 -27.01 19.35 8.86
C ASP A 31 -26.65 20.28 10.02
N ASP A 32 -25.73 19.83 10.89
CA ASP A 32 -25.18 20.61 12.00
C ASP A 32 -23.90 21.36 11.59
N GLY A 33 -23.59 21.37 10.29
CA GLY A 33 -22.37 21.99 9.75
C GLY A 33 -21.10 21.18 9.99
N THR A 34 -21.18 19.99 10.59
CA THR A 34 -20.03 19.09 10.76
C THR A 34 -19.76 18.33 9.47
N ILE A 35 -18.50 18.32 9.05
CA ILE A 35 -17.96 17.41 8.04
C ILE A 35 -17.09 16.39 8.74
N ASN A 36 -17.41 15.10 8.59
CA ASN A 36 -16.62 13.99 9.10
C ASN A 36 -16.22 13.05 7.97
N PHE A 37 -14.93 12.75 7.82
CA PHE A 37 -14.46 11.81 6.80
C PHE A 37 -13.26 11.03 7.28
N TYR A 38 -13.07 9.83 6.71
CA TYR A 38 -11.94 8.99 7.03
C TYR A 38 -10.94 8.98 5.88
N VAL A 39 -9.65 9.10 6.19
CA VAL A 39 -8.56 9.08 5.20
C VAL A 39 -7.60 7.94 5.51
N PHE A 40 -7.21 7.17 4.51
CA PHE A 40 -6.30 6.03 4.66
C PHE A 40 -5.57 5.75 3.35
N GLY A 41 -4.47 5.01 3.36
CA GLY A 41 -3.70 4.70 2.15
C GLY A 41 -2.81 3.48 2.35
N ASP A 42 -2.19 3.04 1.25
CA ASP A 42 -1.22 1.93 1.26
C ASP A 42 -1.83 0.63 1.81
N SER A 43 -2.98 0.23 1.27
CA SER A 43 -3.56 -1.09 1.56
C SER A 43 -2.81 -2.20 0.82
N GLN A 44 -2.23 -1.90 -0.36
CA GLN A 44 -1.43 -2.79 -1.21
C GLN A 44 -1.90 -4.24 -1.15
N GLY A 45 -3.14 -4.49 -1.58
CA GLY A 45 -3.68 -5.85 -1.69
C GLY A 45 -4.12 -6.51 -0.37
N TYR A 46 -3.69 -6.02 0.80
CA TYR A 46 -4.24 -6.48 2.08
C TYR A 46 -5.57 -5.81 2.38
N GLN A 47 -6.66 -6.58 2.24
CA GLN A 47 -8.01 -6.05 2.35
C GLN A 47 -8.52 -5.93 3.79
N GLY A 48 -7.94 -6.65 4.76
CA GLY A 48 -8.47 -6.75 6.11
C GLY A 48 -8.52 -5.41 6.87
N GLY A 49 -7.59 -4.49 6.61
CA GLY A 49 -7.63 -3.14 7.18
C GLY A 49 -8.74 -2.30 6.55
N VAL A 50 -8.89 -2.36 5.22
CA VAL A 50 -9.97 -1.68 4.49
C VAL A 50 -11.35 -2.18 4.92
N GLU A 51 -11.51 -3.50 5.11
CA GLU A 51 -12.74 -4.11 5.62
C GLU A 51 -13.12 -3.59 7.01
N GLN A 52 -12.14 -3.42 7.91
CA GLN A 52 -12.36 -2.82 9.23
C GLN A 52 -12.79 -1.36 9.13
N ILE A 53 -12.16 -0.57 8.27
CA ILE A 53 -12.51 0.84 8.03
C ILE A 53 -13.93 0.93 7.48
N VAL A 54 -14.26 0.16 6.44
CA VAL A 54 -15.60 0.13 5.83
C VAL A 54 -16.66 -0.32 6.84
N THR A 55 -16.38 -1.34 7.65
CA THR A 55 -17.29 -1.78 8.72
C THR A 55 -17.55 -0.68 9.73
N THR A 56 -16.49 0.04 10.14
CA THR A 56 -16.57 1.16 11.08
C THR A 56 -17.34 2.34 10.47
N ALA A 57 -17.07 2.70 9.22
CA ALA A 57 -17.79 3.73 8.49
C ALA A 57 -19.28 3.40 8.31
N ASN A 58 -19.61 2.13 8.08
CA ASN A 58 -21.00 1.69 8.01
C ASN A 58 -21.75 1.85 9.34
N LEU A 59 -21.04 1.79 10.47
CA LEU A 59 -21.60 2.02 11.80
C LEU A 59 -21.73 3.51 12.13
N TYR A 60 -20.67 4.30 11.90
CA TYR A 60 -20.59 5.69 12.36
C TYR A 60 -21.01 6.73 11.32
N ARG A 61 -21.13 6.32 10.05
CA ARG A 61 -21.67 7.13 8.96
C ARG A 61 -20.92 8.46 8.74
N PRO A 62 -19.58 8.46 8.51
CA PRO A 62 -18.90 9.65 8.03
C PRO A 62 -19.49 10.10 6.69
N ASP A 63 -19.27 11.34 6.29
CA ASP A 63 -19.71 11.88 5.01
C ASP A 63 -19.08 11.16 3.83
N PHE A 64 -17.80 10.76 3.94
CA PHE A 64 -17.12 9.94 2.94
C PHE A 64 -15.86 9.26 3.49
N LEU A 65 -15.31 8.36 2.67
CA LEU A 65 -14.01 7.72 2.82
C LEU A 65 -13.07 8.20 1.71
N PHE A 66 -11.77 8.34 2.01
CA PHE A 66 -10.75 8.70 1.03
C PHE A 66 -9.55 7.75 1.09
N HIS A 67 -9.21 7.11 -0.03
CA HIS A 67 -8.02 6.27 -0.17
C HIS A 67 -6.87 7.01 -0.89
N CYS A 68 -5.76 7.27 -0.21
CA CYS A 68 -4.57 8.01 -0.67
C CYS A 68 -3.63 7.19 -1.58
N GLY A 69 -4.16 6.35 -2.48
CA GLY A 69 -3.34 5.58 -3.42
C GLY A 69 -2.69 4.31 -2.86
N ASP A 70 -2.06 3.55 -3.76
CA ASP A 70 -1.53 2.20 -3.55
C ASP A 70 -2.63 1.23 -3.07
N LEU A 71 -3.72 1.21 -3.83
CA LEU A 71 -4.85 0.31 -3.64
C LEU A 71 -4.46 -1.14 -3.98
N THR A 72 -3.62 -1.28 -5.00
CA THR A 72 -3.11 -2.54 -5.50
C THR A 72 -1.61 -2.58 -5.37
N PRO A 73 -1.01 -3.78 -5.24
CA PRO A 73 0.44 -3.91 -5.23
C PRO A 73 1.07 -3.77 -6.62
N PHE A 74 0.31 -4.05 -7.70
CA PHE A 74 0.83 -4.19 -9.06
C PHE A 74 -0.07 -3.72 -10.19
N GLY A 75 -1.18 -3.05 -9.90
CA GLY A 75 -2.07 -2.54 -10.94
C GLY A 75 -2.74 -3.63 -11.76
N GLN A 76 -2.90 -4.86 -11.22
CA GLN A 76 -3.53 -5.95 -11.94
C GLN A 76 -5.06 -5.95 -11.77
N GLU A 77 -5.77 -6.40 -12.80
CA GLU A 77 -7.23 -6.46 -12.83
C GLU A 77 -7.86 -7.18 -11.62
N ASN A 78 -7.34 -8.36 -11.26
CA ASN A 78 -7.82 -9.11 -10.10
C ASN A 78 -7.60 -8.38 -8.77
N GLN A 79 -6.54 -7.56 -8.67
CA GLN A 79 -6.24 -6.77 -7.48
C GLN A 79 -7.20 -5.60 -7.38
N TYR A 80 -7.46 -4.90 -8.49
CA TYR A 80 -8.48 -3.85 -8.55
C TYR A 80 -9.88 -4.37 -8.23
N GLN A 81 -10.24 -5.56 -8.74
CA GLN A 81 -11.50 -6.23 -8.38
C GLN A 81 -11.59 -6.52 -6.88
N ALA A 82 -10.50 -7.00 -6.27
CA ALA A 82 -10.47 -7.33 -4.85
C ALA A 82 -10.73 -6.09 -3.97
N ILE A 83 -9.97 -5.01 -4.17
CA ILE A 83 -10.16 -3.77 -3.41
C ILE A 83 -11.53 -3.12 -3.70
N LYS A 84 -11.97 -3.10 -4.98
CA LYS A 84 -13.28 -2.58 -5.36
C LYS A 84 -14.41 -3.32 -4.64
N THR A 85 -14.32 -4.65 -4.55
CA THR A 85 -15.32 -5.48 -3.86
C THR A 85 -15.49 -5.09 -2.39
N VAL A 86 -14.40 -4.68 -1.73
CA VAL A 86 -14.43 -4.24 -0.32
C VAL A 86 -14.99 -2.83 -0.21
N LEU A 87 -14.48 -1.91 -1.05
CA LEU A 87 -14.91 -0.50 -1.03
C LEU A 87 -16.41 -0.35 -1.39
N GLU A 88 -16.95 -1.19 -2.28
CA GLU A 88 -18.38 -1.20 -2.64
C GLU A 88 -19.31 -1.65 -1.51
N GLN A 89 -18.77 -2.22 -0.43
CA GLN A 89 -19.55 -2.51 0.78
C GLN A 89 -19.75 -1.26 1.65
N SER A 90 -19.05 -0.17 1.35
CA SER A 90 -19.26 1.12 2.02
C SER A 90 -20.64 1.66 1.70
N LEU A 91 -21.37 2.02 2.75
CA LEU A 91 -22.67 2.65 2.66
C LEU A 91 -22.57 4.19 2.59
N VAL A 92 -21.35 4.73 2.52
CA VAL A 92 -21.01 6.15 2.32
C VAL A 92 -20.09 6.27 1.09
N PRO A 93 -20.05 7.42 0.39
CA PRO A 93 -19.16 7.63 -0.75
C PRO A 93 -17.70 7.28 -0.44
N VAL A 94 -17.02 6.71 -1.42
CA VAL A 94 -15.58 6.41 -1.37
C VAL A 94 -14.90 7.15 -2.52
N TYR A 95 -13.91 7.95 -2.17
CA TYR A 95 -13.02 8.65 -3.08
C TYR A 95 -11.64 8.01 -3.04
N THR A 96 -10.90 8.09 -4.13
CA THR A 96 -9.57 7.48 -4.23
C THR A 96 -8.66 8.36 -5.09
N THR A 97 -7.37 8.33 -4.79
CA THR A 97 -6.33 8.70 -5.76
C THR A 97 -5.49 7.48 -6.11
N ILE A 98 -4.62 7.61 -7.10
CA ILE A 98 -3.77 6.54 -7.62
C ILE A 98 -2.35 6.64 -7.06
N GLY A 99 -1.75 5.50 -6.71
CA GLY A 99 -0.37 5.41 -6.24
C GLY A 99 0.60 4.78 -7.24
N ASN A 100 1.88 4.71 -6.89
CA ASN A 100 2.90 4.19 -7.81
C ASN A 100 2.84 2.67 -7.99
N HIS A 101 2.24 1.93 -7.04
CA HIS A 101 1.97 0.51 -7.23
C HIS A 101 0.80 0.25 -8.19
N ASP A 102 -0.18 1.15 -8.22
CA ASP A 102 -1.38 1.05 -9.06
C ASP A 102 -1.08 1.19 -10.56
N ILE A 103 -0.06 1.97 -10.93
CA ILE A 103 0.31 2.16 -12.35
C ILE A 103 1.22 1.07 -12.91
N LYS A 104 1.71 0.14 -12.06
CA LYS A 104 2.58 -0.95 -12.51
C LYS A 104 1.85 -1.81 -13.53
N ASN A 105 2.61 -2.43 -14.43
CA ASN A 105 2.09 -3.31 -15.48
C ASN A 105 1.00 -2.67 -16.37
N GLY A 106 1.00 -1.34 -16.51
CA GLY A 106 -0.03 -0.61 -17.25
C GLY A 106 -1.34 -0.42 -16.50
N GLY A 107 -1.36 -0.67 -15.18
CA GLY A 107 -2.56 -0.63 -14.35
C GLY A 107 -3.22 0.74 -14.22
N GLY A 108 -2.59 1.82 -14.67
CA GLY A 108 -3.20 3.16 -14.68
C GLY A 108 -4.49 3.24 -15.51
N GLU A 109 -4.55 2.57 -16.66
CA GLU A 109 -5.79 2.51 -17.45
C GLU A 109 -6.89 1.71 -16.75
N LEU A 110 -6.52 0.71 -15.94
CA LEU A 110 -7.47 -0.07 -15.15
C LEU A 110 -7.98 0.74 -13.96
N TYR A 111 -7.12 1.51 -13.30
CA TYR A 111 -7.55 2.47 -12.26
C TYR A 111 -8.66 3.38 -12.79
N ASP A 112 -8.46 4.00 -13.95
CA ASP A 112 -9.44 4.92 -14.56
C ASP A 112 -10.78 4.22 -14.84
N GLN A 113 -10.75 2.95 -15.26
CA GLN A 113 -11.96 2.16 -15.51
C GLN A 113 -12.73 1.82 -14.22
N TYR A 114 -12.02 1.60 -13.12
CA TYR A 114 -12.58 1.13 -11.85
C TYR A 114 -13.04 2.28 -10.93
N PHE A 115 -12.26 3.36 -10.89
CA PHE A 115 -12.41 4.45 -9.92
C PHE A 115 -12.60 5.83 -10.58
N GLY A 116 -12.40 5.93 -11.90
CA GLY A 116 -12.46 7.21 -12.62
C GLY A 116 -11.14 7.97 -12.53
N SER A 117 -11.19 9.27 -12.84
CA SER A 117 -10.00 10.13 -12.88
C SER A 117 -9.25 10.13 -11.56
N SER A 118 -7.92 10.09 -11.62
CA SER A 118 -7.02 10.36 -10.47
C SER A 118 -6.85 11.85 -10.15
N THR A 119 -7.46 12.72 -10.95
CA THR A 119 -7.34 14.18 -10.90
C THR A 119 -8.72 14.79 -10.96
N TYR A 120 -9.18 15.39 -9.85
CA TYR A 120 -10.51 15.96 -9.72
C TYR A 120 -10.60 16.80 -8.45
N SER A 121 -11.66 17.59 -8.34
CA SER A 121 -11.97 18.33 -7.11
C SER A 121 -13.47 18.33 -6.84
N PHE A 122 -13.85 18.57 -5.59
CA PHE A 122 -15.23 18.71 -5.18
C PHE A 122 -15.35 19.58 -3.93
N ASP A 123 -16.53 20.17 -3.74
CA ASP A 123 -16.87 20.97 -2.56
C ASP A 123 -17.82 20.18 -1.64
N LEU A 124 -17.62 20.30 -0.33
CA LEU A 124 -18.57 19.86 0.68
C LEU A 124 -18.62 20.91 1.79
N GLY A 125 -19.80 21.50 2.01
CA GLY A 125 -19.97 22.56 3.01
C GLY A 125 -18.99 23.72 2.78
N PRO A 126 -18.23 24.16 3.81
CA PRO A 126 -17.22 25.22 3.68
C PRO A 126 -15.86 24.72 3.17
N ALA A 127 -15.72 23.45 2.79
CA ALA A 127 -14.44 22.85 2.42
C ALA A 127 -14.36 22.50 0.92
N HIS A 128 -13.18 22.71 0.35
CA HIS A 128 -12.79 22.29 -1.00
C HIS A 128 -11.76 21.17 -0.92
N PHE A 129 -11.94 20.14 -1.73
CA PHE A 129 -11.12 18.93 -1.75
C PHE A 129 -10.49 18.78 -3.13
N THR A 130 -9.18 18.98 -3.22
CA THR A 130 -8.40 18.85 -4.46
C THR A 130 -7.65 17.53 -4.47
N VAL A 131 -7.76 16.77 -5.56
CA VAL A 131 -7.06 15.49 -5.77
C VAL A 131 -6.26 15.55 -7.05
N PHE A 132 -4.98 15.19 -6.98
CA PHE A 132 -4.09 15.19 -8.16
C PHE A 132 -3.11 14.03 -8.14
N ASN A 133 -2.60 13.67 -9.33
CA ASN A 133 -1.85 12.44 -9.55
C ASN A 133 -0.33 12.64 -9.40
N THR A 134 0.27 11.89 -8.47
CA THR A 134 1.74 11.81 -8.27
C THR A 134 2.31 10.40 -8.48
N SER A 135 1.50 9.44 -8.94
CA SER A 135 1.88 8.01 -9.05
C SER A 135 3.14 7.74 -9.87
N SER A 136 3.50 8.62 -10.79
CA SER A 136 4.71 8.45 -11.62
C SER A 136 6.02 8.85 -10.91
N GLY A 137 5.96 9.36 -9.68
CA GLY A 137 7.12 9.89 -8.96
C GLY A 137 7.45 11.34 -9.28
N ASP A 138 6.74 11.96 -10.22
CA ASP A 138 6.79 13.38 -10.55
C ASP A 138 5.40 13.84 -11.04
N ILE A 139 5.27 15.12 -11.35
CA ILE A 139 4.02 15.75 -11.80
C ILE A 139 4.23 16.35 -13.18
N ALA A 140 3.31 16.05 -14.11
CA ALA A 140 3.32 16.66 -15.42
C ALA A 140 3.02 18.17 -15.32
N PRO A 141 3.65 19.04 -16.13
CA PRO A 141 3.39 20.48 -16.08
C PRO A 141 1.91 20.87 -16.24
N GLN A 142 1.15 20.09 -17.01
CA GLN A 142 -0.28 20.28 -17.19
C GLN A 142 -1.08 19.98 -15.93
N GLU A 143 -0.68 18.95 -15.18
CA GLU A 143 -1.28 18.58 -13.91
C GLU A 143 -0.99 19.65 -12.85
N LEU A 144 0.24 20.15 -12.80
CA LEU A 144 0.61 21.24 -11.89
C LEU A 144 -0.15 22.54 -12.22
N ALA A 145 -0.32 22.86 -13.50
CA ALA A 145 -1.11 24.01 -13.93
C ALA A 145 -2.61 23.84 -13.63
N TRP A 146 -3.15 22.63 -13.73
CA TRP A 146 -4.51 22.32 -13.32
C TRP A 146 -4.70 22.50 -11.81
N LEU A 147 -3.76 22.00 -11.00
CA LEU A 147 -3.75 22.14 -9.55
C LEU A 147 -3.74 23.61 -9.12
N GLU A 148 -2.86 24.43 -9.69
CA GLU A 148 -2.83 25.87 -9.42
C GLU A 148 -4.16 26.54 -9.81
N GLN A 149 -4.73 26.17 -10.94
CA GLN A 149 -6.02 26.71 -11.39
C GLN A 149 -7.17 26.31 -10.46
N ASP A 150 -7.20 25.06 -9.98
CA ASP A 150 -8.21 24.55 -9.06
C ASP A 150 -8.18 25.34 -7.73
N LEU A 151 -7.00 25.46 -7.12
CA LEU A 151 -6.80 26.24 -5.89
C LEU A 151 -7.12 27.73 -6.08
N THR A 152 -6.84 28.30 -7.26
CA THR A 152 -7.21 29.69 -7.58
C THR A 152 -8.72 29.90 -7.62
N LEU A 153 -9.47 28.91 -8.11
CA LEU A 153 -10.91 28.99 -8.31
C LEU A 153 -11.70 28.52 -7.08
N ALA A 154 -11.05 27.82 -6.16
CA ALA A 154 -11.64 27.40 -4.89
C ALA A 154 -12.15 28.60 -4.09
N ASN A 155 -13.43 28.59 -3.75
CA ASN A 155 -14.06 29.58 -2.89
C ASN A 155 -14.61 28.89 -1.65
N ALA A 156 -13.68 28.39 -0.83
CA ALA A 156 -13.92 27.63 0.38
C ALA A 156 -13.13 28.23 1.55
N GLU A 157 -13.59 27.96 2.77
CA GLU A 157 -12.89 28.35 4.01
C GLU A 157 -11.76 27.38 4.35
N PHE A 158 -11.92 26.11 3.98
CA PHE A 158 -10.94 25.06 4.22
C PHE A 158 -10.50 24.39 2.91
N LEU A 159 -9.20 24.24 2.71
CA LEU A 159 -8.62 23.60 1.53
C LEU A 159 -7.90 22.30 1.94
N PHE A 160 -8.39 21.19 1.42
CA PHE A 160 -7.79 19.87 1.60
C PHE A 160 -7.22 19.39 0.29
N VAL A 161 -5.98 18.92 0.33
CA VAL A 161 -5.28 18.38 -0.84
C VAL A 161 -4.96 16.91 -0.60
N PHE A 162 -5.21 16.06 -1.60
CA PHE A 162 -4.93 14.64 -1.56
C PHE A 162 -4.06 14.23 -2.75
N THR A 163 -3.00 13.50 -2.46
CA THR A 163 -2.18 12.84 -3.48
C THR A 163 -1.55 11.58 -2.87
N HIS A 164 -0.78 10.81 -3.64
CA HIS A 164 -0.12 9.63 -3.12
C HIS A 164 1.30 9.92 -2.61
N ILE A 165 2.21 10.33 -3.50
CA ILE A 165 3.63 10.55 -3.16
C ILE A 165 3.80 11.97 -2.59
N PRO A 166 4.35 12.11 -1.36
CA PRO A 166 4.54 13.41 -0.74
C PRO A 166 5.65 14.24 -1.40
N PRO A 167 5.61 15.58 -1.29
CA PRO A 167 6.67 16.45 -1.80
C PRO A 167 8.00 16.33 -1.02
N PHE A 168 8.01 15.75 0.17
CA PHE A 168 9.22 15.53 0.96
C PHE A 168 9.06 14.31 1.88
N ASP A 169 10.19 13.71 2.26
CA ASP A 169 10.25 12.66 3.28
C ASP A 169 10.52 13.32 4.66
N PRO A 170 9.65 13.15 5.66
CA PRO A 170 9.85 13.75 6.98
C PRO A 170 10.90 13.02 7.83
N ARG A 171 11.38 11.84 7.40
CA ARG A 171 12.37 11.06 8.17
C ARG A 171 13.78 11.58 7.91
N ILE A 172 14.53 11.78 9.00
CA ILE A 172 15.87 12.37 8.93
C ILE A 172 16.81 11.48 8.11
N GLY A 173 17.30 12.02 6.99
CA GLY A 173 18.30 11.35 6.13
C GLY A 173 17.71 10.39 5.11
N GLU A 174 16.39 10.24 5.05
CA GLU A 174 15.69 9.43 4.06
C GLU A 174 15.24 10.29 2.86
N ASN A 175 14.91 9.63 1.74
CA ASN A 175 14.47 10.29 0.52
C ASN A 175 13.47 9.40 -0.24
N HIS A 176 12.29 9.21 0.33
CA HIS A 176 11.18 8.45 -0.25
C HIS A 176 9.99 9.37 -0.59
N SER A 177 10.26 10.40 -1.38
CA SER A 177 9.30 11.42 -1.82
C SER A 177 9.36 11.60 -3.34
N LEU A 178 8.68 12.61 -3.87
CA LEU A 178 8.78 12.97 -5.29
C LEU A 178 10.25 13.06 -5.74
N ILE A 179 10.53 12.51 -6.91
CA ILE A 179 11.88 12.32 -7.46
C ILE A 179 12.49 13.68 -7.84
N ASN A 180 11.66 14.61 -8.28
CA ASN A 180 12.08 15.93 -8.75
C ASN A 180 11.98 16.97 -7.63
N SER A 181 13.13 17.40 -7.12
CA SER A 181 13.21 18.41 -6.06
C SER A 181 12.65 19.78 -6.47
N THR A 182 12.67 20.11 -7.77
CA THR A 182 12.11 21.38 -8.26
C THR A 182 10.60 21.37 -8.16
N THR A 183 9.96 20.30 -8.64
CA THR A 183 8.51 20.08 -8.50
C THR A 183 8.11 20.05 -7.03
N SER A 184 8.90 19.38 -6.19
CA SER A 184 8.68 19.31 -4.74
C SER A 184 8.65 20.68 -4.08
N ILE A 185 9.63 21.55 -4.38
CA ILE A 185 9.67 22.93 -3.88
C ILE A 185 8.48 23.72 -4.40
N GLN A 186 8.14 23.57 -5.69
CA GLN A 186 7.01 24.27 -6.30
C GLN A 186 5.68 23.90 -5.62
N LEU A 187 5.44 22.64 -5.28
CA LEU A 187 4.23 22.22 -4.57
C LEU A 187 4.16 22.78 -3.16
N VAL A 188 5.27 22.72 -2.41
CA VAL A 188 5.30 23.28 -1.05
C VAL A 188 5.01 24.79 -1.08
N SER A 189 5.63 25.53 -2.02
CA SER A 189 5.33 26.95 -2.20
C SER A 189 3.89 27.20 -2.67
N LEU A 190 3.36 26.38 -3.57
CA LEU A 190 1.98 26.51 -4.03
C LEU A 190 0.99 26.31 -2.88
N PHE A 191 1.17 25.28 -2.05
CA PHE A 191 0.29 25.03 -0.92
C PHE A 191 0.39 26.13 0.16
N GLU A 192 1.58 26.70 0.35
CA GLU A 192 1.77 27.88 1.20
C GLU A 192 1.07 29.13 0.62
N ASP A 193 1.24 29.42 -0.67
CA ASP A 193 0.69 30.61 -1.32
C ASP A 193 -0.85 30.66 -1.32
N TYR A 194 -1.50 29.50 -1.30
CA TYR A 194 -2.96 29.35 -1.25
C TYR A 194 -3.50 29.02 0.14
N ASP A 195 -2.67 29.09 1.19
CA ASP A 195 -3.06 28.79 2.57
C ASP A 195 -3.77 27.43 2.73
N VAL A 196 -3.24 26.38 2.08
CA VAL A 196 -3.81 25.02 2.19
C VAL A 196 -3.77 24.52 3.63
N ASP A 197 -4.89 24.06 4.17
CA ASP A 197 -4.96 23.59 5.56
C ASP A 197 -4.24 22.27 5.75
N VAL A 198 -4.54 21.28 4.89
CA VAL A 198 -4.03 19.92 5.04
C VAL A 198 -3.73 19.26 3.69
N VAL A 199 -2.56 18.64 3.60
CA VAL A 199 -2.16 17.77 2.51
C VAL A 199 -2.06 16.32 3.03
N PHE A 200 -2.92 15.43 2.53
CA PHE A 200 -2.91 14.00 2.84
C PHE A 200 -2.18 13.20 1.78
N THR A 201 -1.30 12.30 2.23
CA THR A 201 -0.46 11.45 1.38
C THR A 201 -0.33 10.02 1.92
N GLY A 202 0.13 9.11 1.09
CA GLY A 202 0.49 7.73 1.45
C GLY A 202 1.99 7.50 1.29
N HIS A 203 2.38 6.41 0.63
CA HIS A 203 3.70 6.11 0.07
C HIS A 203 4.82 5.80 1.08
N ILE A 204 4.90 6.51 2.21
CA ILE A 204 5.97 6.31 3.22
C ILE A 204 5.56 5.26 4.27
N HIS A 205 4.44 4.54 4.06
CA HIS A 205 3.99 3.39 4.86
C HIS A 205 4.10 3.58 6.38
N MET A 206 3.63 4.73 6.86
CA MET A 206 3.66 5.11 8.27
C MET A 206 2.59 6.18 8.55
N TYR A 207 2.36 6.45 9.82
CA TYR A 207 1.77 7.70 10.29
C TYR A 207 2.86 8.76 10.43
N ASN A 208 2.69 9.92 9.79
CA ASN A 208 3.47 11.10 10.11
C ASN A 208 2.59 12.34 10.06
N GLU A 209 2.87 13.29 10.94
CA GLU A 209 2.32 14.63 10.87
C GLU A 209 3.45 15.64 11.00
N THR A 210 3.54 16.55 10.02
CA THR A 210 4.52 17.64 10.00
C THR A 210 3.85 18.92 9.53
N VAL A 211 4.19 20.06 10.11
CA VAL A 211 3.74 21.38 9.64
C VAL A 211 4.91 22.10 8.98
N VAL A 212 4.71 22.53 7.73
CA VAL A 212 5.70 23.31 6.96
C VAL A 212 5.01 24.58 6.47
N ASN A 213 5.58 25.73 6.85
CA ASN A 213 5.09 27.06 6.46
C ASN A 213 3.58 27.29 6.68
N GLY A 214 3.02 26.69 7.75
CA GLY A 214 1.60 26.82 8.10
C GLY A 214 0.70 25.71 7.53
N VAL A 215 1.16 24.96 6.52
CA VAL A 215 0.43 23.84 5.93
C VAL A 215 0.69 22.56 6.72
N ARG A 216 -0.36 21.81 7.08
CA ARG A 216 -0.25 20.51 7.76
C ARG A 216 -0.12 19.39 6.73
N TYR A 217 0.96 18.61 6.80
CA TYR A 217 1.16 17.43 5.96
C TYR A 217 0.94 16.18 6.80
N ILE A 218 0.06 15.30 6.34
CA ILE A 218 -0.24 14.03 7.00
C ILE A 218 0.05 12.88 6.04
N ILE A 219 0.90 11.97 6.48
CA ILE A 219 1.15 10.69 5.84
C ILE A 219 0.29 9.65 6.56
N THR A 220 -0.55 8.93 5.82
CA THR A 220 -1.49 7.92 6.34
C THR A 220 -1.35 6.56 5.64
N GLY A 221 -0.13 6.03 5.55
CA GLY A 221 0.18 4.78 4.86
C GLY A 221 0.05 3.51 5.72
N GLY A 222 -1.04 3.42 6.48
CA GLY A 222 -1.23 2.37 7.50
C GLY A 222 -2.41 1.43 7.25
N ALA A 223 -3.00 1.41 6.05
CA ALA A 223 -4.25 0.67 5.81
C ALA A 223 -4.06 -0.86 5.62
N GLY A 224 -2.83 -1.34 5.41
CA GLY A 224 -2.59 -2.79 5.28
C GLY A 224 -1.18 -3.22 4.91
N ALA A 225 -0.43 -2.42 4.16
CA ALA A 225 0.91 -2.76 3.69
C ALA A 225 1.95 -2.87 4.83
N SER A 226 3.12 -3.43 4.53
CA SER A 226 4.26 -3.46 5.46
C SER A 226 4.70 -2.05 5.84
N LEU A 227 4.91 -1.78 7.13
CA LEU A 227 5.25 -0.44 7.62
C LEU A 227 6.76 -0.14 7.51
N TYR A 228 7.12 1.12 7.28
CA TYR A 228 8.52 1.57 7.12
C TYR A 228 9.14 2.18 8.39
N ALA A 229 8.42 2.15 9.50
CA ALA A 229 8.87 2.65 10.79
C ALA A 229 8.45 1.67 11.89
N ASP A 230 9.12 1.76 13.04
CA ASP A 230 8.67 1.12 14.28
C ASP A 230 7.53 1.94 14.91
N GLU A 231 6.75 1.34 15.81
CA GLU A 231 5.58 1.96 16.46
C GLU A 231 5.88 3.35 17.06
N ASP A 232 6.98 3.49 17.79
CA ASP A 232 7.42 4.77 18.40
C ASP A 232 7.67 5.89 17.37
N ASN A 233 7.92 5.52 16.11
CA ASN A 233 8.18 6.44 15.00
C ASN A 233 7.03 6.49 14.00
N GLY A 234 5.81 6.09 14.39
CA GLY A 234 4.61 6.15 13.52
C GLY A 234 4.39 4.88 12.69
N GLY A 235 5.12 3.81 12.95
CA GLY A 235 4.87 2.48 12.41
C GLY A 235 3.63 1.83 13.01
N ILE A 236 2.45 2.38 12.69
CA ILE A 236 1.15 1.89 13.17
C ILE A 236 0.18 1.64 12.02
N TYR A 237 -0.62 0.59 12.14
CA TYR A 237 -1.77 0.37 11.26
C TYR A 237 -2.91 1.27 11.71
N HIS A 238 -3.41 2.12 10.81
CA HIS A 238 -4.34 3.18 11.15
C HIS A 238 -5.12 3.71 9.94
N TYR A 239 -6.18 4.46 10.23
CA TYR A 239 -6.76 5.46 9.35
C TYR A 239 -6.90 6.78 10.11
N MET A 240 -7.07 7.89 9.41
CA MET A 240 -7.31 9.20 10.02
C MET A 240 -8.80 9.47 10.10
N ASN A 241 -9.30 9.81 11.29
CA ASN A 241 -10.64 10.39 11.46
C ASN A 241 -10.52 11.92 11.43
N VAL A 242 -11.12 12.54 10.41
CA VAL A 242 -11.11 13.99 10.23
C VAL A 242 -12.48 14.55 10.54
N THR A 243 -12.55 15.52 11.44
CA THR A 243 -13.79 16.22 11.80
C THR A 243 -13.57 17.72 11.71
N LEU A 244 -14.37 18.37 10.88
CA LEU A 244 -14.45 19.82 10.77
C LEU A 244 -15.83 20.27 11.25
N ASN A 245 -15.89 21.11 12.28
CA ASN A 245 -17.15 21.66 12.80
C ASN A 245 -16.94 23.09 13.34
N GLU A 246 -17.94 23.64 14.05
CA GLU A 246 -17.87 24.98 14.63
C GLU A 246 -16.69 25.19 15.61
N ASP A 247 -16.19 24.12 16.23
CA ASP A 247 -15.03 24.17 17.15
C ASP A 247 -13.68 24.10 16.42
N GLY A 248 -13.69 23.82 15.10
CA GLY A 248 -12.51 23.78 14.23
C GLY A 248 -12.23 22.41 13.61
N LEU A 249 -10.99 22.24 13.15
CA LEU A 249 -10.50 21.02 12.47
C LEU A 249 -9.75 20.10 13.45
N THR A 250 -10.25 18.88 13.63
CA THR A 250 -9.61 17.81 14.39
C THR A 250 -9.25 16.65 13.48
N ILE A 251 -8.03 16.12 13.61
CA ILE A 251 -7.54 14.98 12.82
C ILE A 251 -6.79 14.06 13.75
N GLU A 252 -7.27 12.83 13.90
CA GLU A 252 -6.73 11.85 14.85
C GLU A 252 -6.55 10.48 14.18
N PRO A 253 -5.44 9.76 14.45
CA PRO A 253 -5.28 8.40 13.98
C PRO A 253 -6.17 7.46 14.80
N VAL A 254 -6.91 6.60 14.11
CA VAL A 254 -7.66 5.48 14.69
C VAL A 254 -6.93 4.20 14.35
N LEU A 255 -6.52 3.46 15.37
CA LEU A 255 -5.75 2.23 15.22
C LEU A 255 -6.59 1.12 14.59
N LEU A 256 -5.97 0.40 13.67
CA LEU A 256 -6.49 -0.84 13.09
C LEU A 256 -5.83 -2.04 13.77
N ASP A 257 -6.49 -3.20 13.68
CA ASP A 257 -5.84 -4.44 14.06
C ASP A 257 -4.62 -4.69 13.17
N THR A 258 -3.52 -5.14 13.78
CA THR A 258 -2.34 -5.57 13.04
C THR A 258 -2.73 -6.70 12.09
N PRO A 259 -2.31 -6.66 10.81
CA PRO A 259 -2.58 -7.73 9.87
C PRO A 259 -2.20 -9.09 10.45
N SER A 260 -3.19 -9.99 10.54
CA SER A 260 -2.95 -11.38 10.91
C SER A 260 -2.34 -12.09 9.70
N LEU A 261 -1.03 -11.93 9.53
CA LEU A 261 -0.31 -12.53 8.42
C LEU A 261 -0.06 -14.01 8.71
N PRO A 262 -0.44 -14.94 7.82
CA PRO A 262 0.02 -16.31 7.92
C PRO A 262 1.53 -16.35 7.65
N ARG A 263 2.34 -16.12 8.69
CA ARG A 263 3.81 -16.13 8.63
C ARG A 263 4.40 -17.54 8.61
N ASN A 264 3.56 -18.54 8.79
CA ASN A 264 3.94 -19.94 8.89
C ASN A 264 3.39 -20.77 7.72
N VAL A 265 2.96 -20.14 6.64
CA VAL A 265 2.43 -20.84 5.46
C VAL A 265 2.93 -20.16 4.18
N VAL A 266 3.30 -20.96 3.19
CA VAL A 266 3.61 -20.50 1.83
C VAL A 266 2.86 -21.37 0.83
N ALA A 267 2.22 -20.74 -0.15
CA ALA A 267 1.69 -21.43 -1.32
C ALA A 267 2.80 -21.55 -2.38
N VAL A 268 2.92 -22.72 -2.99
CA VAL A 268 3.81 -22.96 -4.13
C VAL A 268 2.92 -23.44 -5.27
N ARG A 269 2.95 -22.73 -6.39
CA ARG A 269 2.10 -23.00 -7.56
C ARG A 269 2.97 -23.33 -8.77
N GLY A 270 2.68 -24.46 -9.38
CA GLY A 270 3.31 -24.90 -10.62
C GLY A 270 2.39 -24.71 -11.81
N LEU A 271 2.83 -25.17 -12.98
CA LEU A 271 2.03 -25.11 -14.20
C LEU A 271 0.89 -26.14 -14.23
N ILE A 272 0.95 -27.16 -13.37
CA ILE A 272 0.05 -28.32 -13.40
C ILE A 272 -0.61 -28.56 -12.03
N GLU A 273 0.11 -28.34 -10.94
CA GLU A 273 -0.35 -28.60 -9.58
C GLU A 273 0.16 -27.53 -8.61
N ASP A 274 -0.54 -27.41 -7.47
CA ASP A 274 -0.24 -26.45 -6.42
C ASP A 274 -0.13 -27.17 -5.08
N VAL A 275 0.75 -26.68 -4.20
CA VAL A 275 0.87 -27.14 -2.82
C VAL A 275 0.86 -25.94 -1.87
N THR A 276 0.40 -26.14 -0.65
CA THR A 276 0.52 -25.16 0.43
C THR A 276 1.27 -25.83 1.58
N LEU A 277 2.37 -25.23 1.99
CA LEU A 277 3.29 -25.77 2.99
C LEU A 277 3.24 -24.92 4.24
N SER A 278 3.06 -25.58 5.39
CA SER A 278 3.22 -24.95 6.70
C SER A 278 4.69 -24.91 7.12
N LEU A 279 5.00 -24.13 8.16
CA LEU A 279 6.32 -24.14 8.79
C LEU A 279 6.73 -25.55 9.25
N ASP A 280 5.78 -26.33 9.78
CA ASP A 280 6.04 -27.72 10.19
C ASP A 280 6.42 -28.59 9.00
N ASP A 281 5.79 -28.41 7.84
CA ASP A 281 6.15 -29.11 6.61
C ASP A 281 7.55 -28.72 6.14
N LEU A 282 7.87 -27.42 6.12
CA LEU A 282 9.19 -26.91 5.74
C LEU A 282 10.29 -27.42 6.67
N LEU A 283 10.03 -27.57 7.97
CA LEU A 283 11.00 -28.10 8.94
C LEU A 283 11.36 -29.57 8.69
N LEU A 284 10.56 -30.30 7.91
CA LEU A 284 10.81 -31.70 7.53
C LEU A 284 11.57 -31.85 6.21
N MET A 285 11.77 -30.77 5.46
CA MET A 285 12.46 -30.75 4.16
C MET A 285 13.99 -30.60 4.29
N ASN A 286 14.73 -30.62 3.18
CA ASN A 286 16.19 -30.48 3.21
C ASN A 286 16.59 -29.03 3.50
N ILE A 287 17.27 -28.86 4.62
CA ILE A 287 17.55 -27.52 5.14
C ILE A 287 18.85 -26.98 4.55
N VAL A 288 18.76 -25.77 4.00
CA VAL A 288 19.91 -24.94 3.63
C VAL A 288 20.18 -23.94 4.75
N THR A 289 21.45 -23.78 5.12
CA THR A 289 21.90 -22.79 6.11
C THR A 289 23.13 -22.09 5.60
N GLY A 290 23.18 -20.77 5.74
CA GLY A 290 24.36 -20.00 5.37
C GLY A 290 24.29 -18.55 5.84
N TYR A 291 25.46 -17.94 5.95
CA TYR A 291 25.58 -16.52 6.23
C TYR A 291 25.38 -15.73 4.95
N SER A 292 24.64 -14.63 5.02
CA SER A 292 24.44 -13.74 3.88
C SER A 292 24.19 -12.29 4.32
N SER A 293 24.23 -11.40 3.35
CA SER A 293 23.92 -9.97 3.43
C SER A 293 23.60 -9.46 2.02
N PHE A 294 23.00 -8.28 1.91
CA PHE A 294 22.66 -7.69 0.61
C PHE A 294 22.89 -6.18 0.58
N GLN A 295 23.13 -5.62 -0.62
CA GLN A 295 23.15 -4.16 -0.84
C GLN A 295 21.75 -3.61 -1.15
N ASN A 296 21.42 -2.45 -0.58
CA ASN A 296 20.26 -1.68 -1.01
C ASN A 296 20.59 -0.81 -2.25
N GLN A 297 19.61 -0.06 -2.76
CA GLN A 297 19.77 0.83 -3.93
C GLN A 297 20.77 1.99 -3.74
N TYR A 298 21.24 2.20 -2.51
CA TYR A 298 22.24 3.22 -2.15
C TYR A 298 23.59 2.60 -1.77
N ASP A 299 23.85 1.36 -2.23
CA ASP A 299 25.07 0.58 -1.98
C ASP A 299 25.38 0.25 -0.51
N ASN A 300 24.41 0.45 0.39
CA ASN A 300 24.58 0.12 1.81
C ASN A 300 24.27 -1.35 2.07
N TRP A 301 25.15 -2.01 2.82
CA TRP A 301 24.97 -3.40 3.23
C TRP A 301 23.96 -3.55 4.38
N ARG A 302 23.01 -4.48 4.23
CA ARG A 302 21.94 -4.81 5.18
C ARG A 302 21.79 -6.34 5.28
N GLY A 303 20.98 -6.81 6.23
CA GLY A 303 20.63 -8.23 6.35
C GLY A 303 21.78 -9.16 6.76
N HIS A 304 22.79 -8.65 7.47
CA HIS A 304 23.93 -9.45 7.92
C HIS A 304 23.51 -10.52 8.93
N GLY A 305 23.53 -11.78 8.52
CA GLY A 305 23.25 -12.87 9.44
C GLY A 305 23.20 -14.24 8.81
N THR A 306 22.93 -15.23 9.65
CA THR A 306 22.74 -16.61 9.23
C THR A 306 21.26 -16.87 8.97
N TYR A 307 20.99 -17.31 7.75
CA TYR A 307 19.66 -17.70 7.28
C TYR A 307 19.54 -19.21 7.26
N ARG A 308 18.35 -19.71 7.60
CA ARG A 308 18.01 -21.12 7.53
C ARG A 308 16.64 -21.29 6.86
N GLY A 309 16.56 -22.19 5.89
CA GLY A 309 15.40 -22.29 5.01
C GLY A 309 15.47 -23.47 4.05
N ILE A 310 14.57 -23.46 3.07
CA ILE A 310 14.47 -24.47 2.01
C ILE A 310 14.87 -23.86 0.67
N ALA A 311 15.60 -24.61 -0.16
CA ALA A 311 15.94 -24.16 -1.49
C ALA A 311 14.68 -23.94 -2.33
N ILE A 312 14.58 -22.80 -3.03
CA ILE A 312 13.43 -22.51 -3.89
C ILE A 312 13.27 -23.56 -4.98
N SER A 313 14.37 -24.08 -5.53
CA SER A 313 14.32 -25.19 -6.49
C SER A 313 13.63 -26.42 -5.91
N GLU A 314 13.87 -26.79 -4.66
CA GLU A 314 13.19 -27.94 -4.03
C GLU A 314 11.69 -27.70 -3.87
N LEU A 315 11.27 -26.47 -3.54
CA LEU A 315 9.85 -26.11 -3.50
C LEU A 315 9.21 -26.23 -4.88
N VAL A 316 9.89 -25.73 -5.91
CA VAL A 316 9.40 -25.75 -7.30
C VAL A 316 9.33 -27.17 -7.86
N GLU A 317 10.26 -28.06 -7.49
CA GLU A 317 10.19 -29.49 -7.86
C GLU A 317 8.96 -30.21 -7.29
N LEU A 318 8.39 -29.76 -6.17
CA LEU A 318 7.16 -30.35 -5.61
C LEU A 318 5.94 -30.15 -6.51
N VAL A 319 5.98 -29.14 -7.38
CA VAL A 319 4.86 -28.74 -8.25
C VAL A 319 5.15 -28.96 -9.74
N GLY A 320 6.06 -29.89 -10.03
CA GLY A 320 6.41 -30.30 -11.39
C GLY A 320 7.59 -29.56 -12.02
N GLY A 321 8.29 -28.72 -11.25
CA GLY A 321 9.46 -27.99 -11.72
C GLY A 321 9.12 -26.77 -12.58
N MET A 322 10.14 -26.21 -13.22
CA MET A 322 10.02 -25.17 -14.26
C MET A 322 10.97 -25.48 -15.41
N ASN A 323 10.71 -24.91 -16.59
CA ASN A 323 11.53 -25.07 -17.79
C ASN A 323 12.34 -23.81 -18.12
N ILE A 324 13.35 -23.95 -18.98
CA ILE A 324 14.06 -22.80 -19.53
C ILE A 324 13.06 -21.95 -20.32
N GLY A 325 12.89 -20.69 -19.90
CA GLY A 325 11.93 -19.74 -20.46
C GLY A 325 10.76 -19.42 -19.53
N ASP A 326 10.45 -20.31 -18.58
CA ASP A 326 9.49 -20.03 -17.53
C ASP A 326 10.05 -18.98 -16.56
N ARG A 327 9.14 -18.29 -15.88
CA ARG A 327 9.45 -17.31 -14.84
C ARG A 327 8.95 -17.79 -13.49
N LEU A 328 9.73 -17.47 -12.45
CA LEU A 328 9.31 -17.66 -11.08
C LEU A 328 8.93 -16.30 -10.49
N ILE A 329 7.72 -16.18 -9.97
CA ILE A 329 7.23 -15.03 -9.25
C ILE A 329 7.22 -15.36 -7.76
N ILE A 330 7.96 -14.57 -6.97
CA ILE A 330 7.91 -14.65 -5.51
C ILE A 330 7.11 -13.47 -4.99
N THR A 331 5.99 -13.75 -4.33
CA THR A 331 5.04 -12.73 -3.84
C THR A 331 4.95 -12.74 -2.31
N SER A 332 5.11 -11.57 -1.73
CA SER A 332 4.82 -11.20 -0.35
C SER A 332 3.30 -11.14 -0.10
N PHE A 333 2.89 -11.22 1.17
CA PHE A 333 1.49 -11.11 1.57
C PHE A 333 0.83 -9.78 1.17
N ASP A 334 1.59 -8.68 1.19
CA ASP A 334 1.17 -7.32 0.77
C ASP A 334 1.21 -7.19 -0.76
N GLY A 335 1.26 -8.34 -1.44
CA GLY A 335 1.25 -8.43 -2.87
C GLY A 335 2.51 -7.94 -3.54
N TYR A 336 3.53 -7.39 -2.86
CA TYR A 336 4.83 -7.12 -3.46
C TYR A 336 5.43 -8.42 -4.02
N SER A 337 6.05 -8.37 -5.19
CA SER A 337 6.64 -9.55 -5.85
C SER A 337 7.87 -9.21 -6.66
N GLN A 338 8.68 -10.22 -6.88
CA GLN A 338 9.84 -10.16 -7.75
C GLN A 338 9.81 -11.33 -8.73
N GLU A 339 10.18 -11.05 -9.97
CA GLU A 339 10.34 -12.04 -11.03
C GLU A 339 11.78 -12.54 -11.09
N PHE A 340 11.93 -13.84 -11.29
CA PHE A 340 13.21 -14.53 -11.39
C PHE A 340 13.20 -15.46 -12.61
N SER A 341 14.36 -15.59 -13.27
CA SER A 341 14.49 -16.52 -14.39
C SER A 341 14.74 -17.94 -13.90
N TYR A 342 14.61 -18.90 -14.82
CA TYR A 342 15.05 -20.27 -14.61
C TYR A 342 16.45 -20.37 -14.01
N SER A 343 17.40 -19.56 -14.52
CA SER A 343 18.79 -19.58 -14.05
C SER A 343 18.96 -19.07 -12.62
N ASN A 344 18.04 -18.27 -12.08
CA ASN A 344 18.08 -17.91 -10.66
C ASN A 344 17.70 -19.11 -9.77
N VAL A 345 16.74 -19.93 -10.20
CA VAL A 345 16.26 -21.07 -9.41
C VAL A 345 17.19 -22.28 -9.57
N TYR A 346 17.66 -22.50 -10.80
CA TYR A 346 18.59 -23.58 -11.19
C TYR A 346 19.87 -22.97 -11.76
N PRO A 347 20.74 -22.39 -10.92
CA PRO A 347 21.93 -21.70 -11.39
C PRO A 347 22.91 -22.66 -12.06
N ASN A 348 23.48 -22.20 -13.18
CA ASN A 348 24.67 -22.81 -13.75
C ASN A 348 25.89 -22.58 -12.83
N ALA A 349 27.02 -23.23 -13.12
CA ALA A 349 28.21 -23.13 -12.27
C ALA A 349 28.67 -21.68 -12.03
N THR A 350 28.60 -20.80 -13.03
CA THR A 350 28.99 -19.40 -12.87
C THR A 350 28.06 -18.65 -11.92
N TRP A 351 26.75 -18.81 -12.08
CA TRP A 351 25.76 -18.13 -11.23
C TRP A 351 25.76 -18.69 -9.80
N ALA A 352 26.05 -19.98 -9.64
CA ALA A 352 26.17 -20.60 -8.32
C ALA A 352 27.35 -20.01 -7.52
N GLU A 353 28.45 -19.65 -8.18
CA GLU A 353 29.59 -18.98 -7.53
C GLU A 353 29.32 -17.50 -7.18
N ILE A 354 28.30 -16.89 -7.81
CA ILE A 354 27.96 -15.47 -7.60
C ILE A 354 26.79 -15.31 -6.63
N GLN A 355 25.61 -15.91 -6.90
CA GLN A 355 24.42 -15.75 -6.06
C GLN A 355 24.29 -16.85 -4.99
N GLY A 356 24.90 -18.03 -5.22
CA GLY A 356 24.65 -19.24 -4.43
C GLY A 356 23.24 -19.82 -4.57
N PRO A 357 22.76 -20.63 -3.61
CA PRO A 357 21.38 -21.09 -3.61
C PRO A 357 20.41 -19.96 -3.28
N MET A 358 19.27 -20.00 -3.95
CA MET A 358 18.09 -19.21 -3.64
C MET A 358 17.24 -19.95 -2.61
N VAL A 359 16.92 -19.32 -1.48
CA VAL A 359 16.35 -19.97 -0.30
C VAL A 359 15.13 -19.21 0.20
N LEU A 360 14.05 -19.92 0.50
CA LEU A 360 12.96 -19.44 1.35
C LEU A 360 13.38 -19.63 2.81
N ALA A 361 13.91 -18.58 3.42
CA ALA A 361 14.31 -18.57 4.83
C ALA A 361 13.09 -18.48 5.74
N TYR A 362 13.03 -19.37 6.73
CA TYR A 362 12.07 -19.33 7.83
C TYR A 362 12.74 -19.02 9.17
N ALA A 363 14.06 -18.78 9.20
CA ALA A 363 14.77 -18.32 10.37
C ALA A 363 15.98 -17.43 10.03
N TYR A 364 16.27 -16.49 10.92
CA TYR A 364 17.35 -15.51 10.83
C TYR A 364 18.02 -15.31 12.19
N ASN A 365 19.34 -15.51 12.28
CA ASN A 365 20.13 -15.38 13.52
C ASN A 365 19.45 -16.07 14.73
N ASP A 366 19.04 -17.33 14.54
CA ASP A 366 18.34 -18.18 15.52
C ASP A 366 16.88 -17.81 15.84
N THR A 367 16.35 -16.72 15.29
CA THR A 367 14.93 -16.35 15.41
C THR A 367 14.11 -17.03 14.31
N SER A 368 13.07 -17.78 14.68
CA SER A 368 12.15 -18.42 13.73
C SER A 368 11.08 -17.45 13.23
N VAL A 369 10.48 -17.75 12.08
CA VAL A 369 9.51 -16.93 11.36
C VAL A 369 8.31 -16.45 12.19
N LEU A 370 7.90 -17.20 13.21
CA LEU A 370 6.83 -16.81 14.11
C LEU A 370 7.21 -15.60 14.99
N ASP A 371 8.49 -15.48 15.32
CA ASP A 371 9.07 -14.41 16.15
C ASP A 371 9.92 -13.43 15.34
N TRP A 372 10.17 -13.72 14.07
CA TRP A 372 10.95 -12.89 13.16
C TRP A 372 10.02 -11.88 12.47
N ALA A 373 10.29 -10.59 12.70
CA ALA A 373 9.47 -9.49 12.21
C ALA A 373 9.24 -9.50 10.70
N ASP A 374 10.19 -10.00 9.88
CA ASP A 374 10.10 -9.99 8.41
C ASP A 374 9.35 -11.20 7.81
N GLY A 375 8.88 -12.16 8.63
CA GLY A 375 8.22 -13.36 8.13
C GLY A 375 9.12 -14.24 7.26
N MET A 376 8.55 -15.13 6.45
CA MET A 376 9.34 -15.96 5.53
C MET A 376 9.99 -15.05 4.50
N ARG A 377 11.25 -15.26 4.17
CA ARG A 377 11.98 -14.33 3.31
C ARG A 377 12.73 -15.06 2.22
N LEU A 378 12.67 -14.52 1.00
CA LEU A 378 13.54 -14.94 -0.06
C LEU A 378 14.95 -14.38 0.18
N VAL A 379 15.95 -15.25 0.16
CA VAL A 379 17.36 -14.87 0.36
C VAL A 379 18.24 -15.57 -0.65
N MET A 380 19.34 -14.91 -1.03
CA MET A 380 20.44 -15.50 -1.78
C MET A 380 21.57 -15.78 -0.79
N ILE A 381 22.22 -16.94 -0.89
CA ILE A 381 23.33 -17.32 0.01
C ILE A 381 24.62 -17.48 -0.82
N PRO A 382 25.22 -16.37 -1.28
CA PRO A 382 26.43 -16.43 -2.08
C PRO A 382 27.60 -17.02 -1.29
N PRO A 383 28.59 -17.67 -1.95
CA PRO A 383 29.70 -18.31 -1.26
C PRO A 383 30.55 -17.39 -0.37
N ASP A 384 30.62 -16.10 -0.70
CA ASP A 384 31.32 -15.08 0.07
C ASP A 384 30.44 -14.40 1.14
N GLY A 385 29.15 -14.75 1.20
CA GLY A 385 28.17 -14.19 2.12
C GLY A 385 27.70 -12.77 1.80
N GLN A 386 27.98 -12.26 0.59
CA GLN A 386 27.66 -10.90 0.18
C GLN A 386 26.95 -10.86 -1.17
N TYR A 387 25.66 -10.55 -1.19
CA TYR A 387 24.89 -10.40 -2.43
C TYR A 387 24.79 -8.91 -2.82
N SER A 388 25.75 -8.45 -3.63
CA SER A 388 25.89 -7.06 -4.07
C SER A 388 24.93 -6.69 -5.19
N ASN A 389 24.78 -5.39 -5.45
CA ASN A 389 24.05 -4.91 -6.63
C ASN A 389 24.67 -5.45 -7.94
N SER A 390 26.00 -5.58 -7.98
CA SER A 390 26.71 -6.20 -9.10
C SER A 390 26.38 -7.69 -9.25
N ASP A 391 26.27 -8.44 -8.16
CA ASP A 391 25.92 -9.86 -8.22
C ASP A 391 24.51 -10.03 -8.76
N ALA A 392 23.58 -9.20 -8.27
CA ALA A 392 22.20 -9.21 -8.73
C ALA A 392 22.06 -8.88 -10.22
N ASP A 393 22.85 -7.93 -10.73
CA ASP A 393 22.94 -7.62 -12.17
C ASP A 393 23.54 -8.79 -12.97
N GLN A 394 24.63 -9.38 -12.48
CA GLN A 394 25.30 -10.50 -13.15
C GLN A 394 24.46 -11.77 -13.19
N THR A 395 23.58 -11.96 -12.20
CA THR A 395 22.64 -13.07 -12.12
C THR A 395 21.21 -12.67 -12.50
N SER A 396 21.03 -11.79 -13.47
CA SER A 396 19.72 -11.44 -14.04
C SER A 396 19.74 -11.48 -15.57
N GLU A 397 18.77 -12.18 -16.18
CA GLU A 397 18.69 -12.34 -17.64
C GLU A 397 18.09 -11.11 -18.37
N SER A 398 17.31 -10.28 -17.68
CA SER A 398 16.72 -9.04 -18.20
C SER A 398 16.95 -7.91 -17.20
N GLY A 399 17.61 -6.85 -17.67
CA GLY A 399 17.98 -5.70 -16.86
C GLY A 399 16.76 -4.86 -16.49
N ASP A 400 16.50 -4.82 -15.19
CA ASP A 400 16.10 -3.65 -14.39
C ASP A 400 16.08 -4.11 -12.93
N VAL A 401 17.25 -4.51 -12.41
CA VAL A 401 17.39 -4.81 -10.99
C VAL A 401 17.52 -3.48 -10.25
N ILE A 402 16.47 -3.06 -9.57
CA ILE A 402 16.49 -1.83 -8.75
C ILE A 402 17.61 -1.89 -7.69
N SER A 403 17.75 -3.04 -7.03
CA SER A 403 18.89 -3.37 -6.16
C SER A 403 18.88 -4.85 -5.79
N ALA A 404 19.99 -5.36 -5.25
CA ALA A 404 20.06 -6.68 -4.66
C ALA A 404 19.02 -6.86 -3.54
N GLY A 405 18.84 -5.83 -2.70
CA GLY A 405 17.88 -5.82 -1.60
C GLY A 405 16.42 -5.89 -2.03
N ALA A 406 16.06 -5.29 -3.19
CA ALA A 406 14.73 -5.45 -3.75
C ALA A 406 14.42 -6.92 -4.09
N ARG A 407 15.42 -7.71 -4.47
CA ARG A 407 15.24 -9.15 -4.73
C ARG A 407 15.00 -9.97 -3.46
N TRP A 408 15.17 -9.42 -2.26
CA TRP A 408 14.97 -10.13 -0.99
C TRP A 408 13.57 -9.92 -0.43
N VAL A 409 12.58 -10.51 -1.10
CA VAL A 409 11.14 -10.42 -0.77
C VAL A 409 10.89 -10.91 0.66
N ARG A 410 10.27 -10.08 1.49
CA ARG A 410 9.84 -10.41 2.86
C ARG A 410 8.44 -11.00 2.84
N PHE A 411 8.04 -11.62 3.95
CA PHE A 411 6.71 -12.19 4.15
C PHE A 411 6.17 -13.00 2.96
N VAL A 412 7.05 -13.79 2.35
CA VAL A 412 6.75 -14.59 1.15
C VAL A 412 5.56 -15.48 1.44
N SER A 413 4.47 -15.25 0.73
CA SER A 413 3.22 -16.01 0.84
C SER A 413 2.96 -16.89 -0.38
N LEU A 414 3.56 -16.56 -1.53
CA LEU A 414 3.38 -17.30 -2.78
C LEU A 414 4.70 -17.41 -3.56
N VAL A 415 4.96 -18.61 -4.07
CA VAL A 415 6.03 -18.96 -5.01
C VAL A 415 5.33 -19.54 -6.24
N GLU A 416 5.32 -18.84 -7.37
CA GLU A 416 4.51 -19.23 -8.54
C GLU A 416 5.37 -19.35 -9.79
N VAL A 417 5.25 -20.48 -10.50
CA VAL A 417 5.84 -20.68 -11.82
C VAL A 417 4.85 -20.27 -12.89
N ILE A 418 5.25 -19.37 -13.79
CA ILE A 418 4.46 -18.95 -14.94
C ILE A 418 5.20 -19.25 -16.25
N SER A 419 4.45 -19.69 -17.26
CA SER A 419 4.95 -19.81 -18.63
C SER A 419 4.69 -18.50 -19.37
N LEU A 420 5.69 -18.00 -20.08
CA LEU A 420 5.56 -16.85 -20.98
C LEU A 420 4.93 -17.24 -22.33
#